data_AF-A0A5M4EMX1-F1
#
_entry.id   AF-A0A5M4EMX1-F1
#
_cell.length_a   1.000
_cell.length_b   1.000
_cell.length_c   1.000
_cell.angle_alpha   90.00
_cell.angle_beta   90.00
_cell.angle_gamma   90.00
#
_symmetry.space_group_name_H-M   'P 1'
#
loop_
_entity.id
_entity.type
_entity.pdbx_description
1 polymer ?
#
loop_
_entity_poly.entity_id
_entity_poly.type
_entity_poly.pdbx_seq_one_letter_code
_entity_poly.pdbx_strand_id
1 'polypeptide(L)'
;MENELEMIQTLFEYQNFGLAPFPIMPFSKEIHKGNKGKIFFDNAQSGIQMSEEEIYDWFGEKKLDNCGLICGEEGNLSVLEFESDTVIIRLMSLIEKESLDKISNLIFYNFLENLYSSTTFIRTPDKKIQFWFKFSKNLPSFFWNNNKSIKILEGINIYSSGYIVAPPSFIRKNNLIGQYEIEEGKPPVEFPNEITFFKKLLSE
;
A
#
# COMPACT_ATOMS: atom_id res chain seq x y z
N MET A 1 17.64 0.88 19.99
CA MET A 1 18.58 1.37 18.97
C MET A 1 18.34 0.68 17.64
N GLU A 2 18.15 -0.64 17.59
CA GLU A 2 17.89 -1.35 16.32
C GLU A 2 16.60 -0.87 15.60
N ASN A 3 15.43 -0.89 16.25
CA ASN A 3 14.17 -0.47 15.61
C ASN A 3 14.12 1.01 15.16
N GLU A 4 14.87 1.88 15.82
CA GLU A 4 14.92 3.32 15.50
C GLU A 4 15.70 3.55 14.20
N LEU A 5 16.87 2.93 14.10
CA LEU A 5 17.69 2.99 12.89
C LEU A 5 16.98 2.32 11.71
N GLU A 6 16.27 1.21 11.95
CA GLU A 6 15.47 0.54 10.94
C GLU A 6 14.36 1.44 10.40
N MET A 7 13.54 2.06 11.26
CA MET A 7 12.49 2.99 10.83
C MET A 7 13.06 4.14 9.99
N ILE A 8 14.12 4.79 10.46
CA ILE A 8 14.75 5.91 9.75
C ILE A 8 15.29 5.49 8.39
N GLN A 9 16.00 4.34 8.32
CA GLN A 9 16.50 3.80 7.06
C GLN A 9 15.36 3.49 6.07
N THR A 10 14.30 2.85 6.54
CA THR A 10 13.14 2.54 5.70
C THR A 10 12.43 3.81 5.20
N LEU A 11 12.35 4.87 6.01
CA LEU A 11 11.78 6.15 5.57
C LEU A 11 12.58 6.77 4.42
N PHE A 12 13.92 6.73 4.49
CA PHE A 12 14.76 7.18 3.38
C PHE A 12 14.59 6.31 2.13
N GLU A 13 14.47 4.99 2.29
CA GLU A 13 14.18 4.10 1.16
C GLU A 13 12.84 4.44 0.51
N TYR A 14 11.79 4.70 1.29
CA TYR A 14 10.50 5.14 0.76
C TYR A 14 10.60 6.46 0.00
N GLN A 15 11.36 7.44 0.51
CA GLN A 15 11.59 8.69 -0.21
C GLN A 15 12.38 8.47 -1.51
N ASN A 16 13.39 7.60 -1.50
CA ASN A 16 14.15 7.22 -2.68
C ASN A 16 13.29 6.50 -3.74
N PHE A 17 12.23 5.82 -3.32
CA PHE A 17 11.22 5.26 -4.23
C PHE A 17 10.22 6.30 -4.76
N GLY A 18 10.34 7.56 -4.32
CA GLY A 18 9.44 8.65 -4.70
C GLY A 18 8.11 8.60 -3.97
N LEU A 19 8.05 7.98 -2.79
CA LEU A 19 6.87 7.92 -1.93
C LEU A 19 6.90 9.04 -0.88
N ALA A 20 5.74 9.39 -0.32
CA ALA A 20 5.62 10.43 0.70
C ALA A 20 5.31 9.83 2.09
N PRO A 21 6.34 9.51 2.90
CA PRO A 21 6.13 9.02 4.25
C PRO A 21 5.82 10.12 5.26
N PHE A 22 5.09 9.74 6.31
CA PHE A 22 4.74 10.62 7.44
C PHE A 22 4.54 9.79 8.72
N PRO A 23 4.62 10.40 9.92
CA PRO A 23 4.44 9.67 11.17
C PRO A 23 2.96 9.40 11.50
N ILE A 24 2.71 8.22 12.04
CA ILE A 24 1.43 7.75 12.56
C ILE A 24 1.57 7.47 14.06
N MET A 25 0.48 7.65 14.80
CA MET A 25 0.47 7.38 16.24
C MET A 25 0.91 5.94 16.56
N PRO A 26 1.63 5.73 17.68
CA PRO A 26 2.21 4.44 18.02
C PRO A 26 1.10 3.39 18.22
N PHE A 27 1.34 2.17 17.73
CA PHE A 27 0.40 1.05 17.84
C PHE A 27 -1.00 1.29 17.23
N SER A 28 -1.12 2.28 16.36
CA SER A 28 -2.40 2.75 15.81
C SER A 28 -2.31 2.94 14.30
N LYS A 29 -3.48 3.16 13.68
CA LYS A 29 -3.62 3.66 12.30
C LYS A 29 -3.98 5.15 12.27
N GLU A 30 -4.10 5.79 13.43
CA GLU A 30 -4.52 7.18 13.54
C GLU A 30 -3.36 8.15 13.32
N ILE A 31 -3.64 9.22 12.57
CA ILE A 31 -2.74 10.35 12.44
C ILE A 31 -2.67 11.15 13.74
N HIS A 32 -1.55 11.83 13.95
CA HIS A 32 -1.44 12.81 15.03
C HIS A 32 -2.41 13.98 14.83
N LYS A 33 -2.84 14.61 15.94
CA LYS A 33 -3.77 15.75 15.92
C LYS A 33 -3.15 16.94 16.65
N GLY A 34 -3.12 18.11 16.00
CA GLY A 34 -2.74 19.38 16.63
C GLY A 34 -1.27 19.53 17.02
N ASN A 35 -0.36 18.77 16.39
CA ASN A 35 1.09 18.86 16.64
C ASN A 35 1.89 18.77 15.31
N LYS A 36 3.23 18.75 15.40
CA LYS A 36 4.13 18.65 14.23
C LYS A 36 3.85 17.40 13.37
N GLY A 37 3.43 16.28 13.97
CA GLY A 37 3.01 15.08 13.25
C GLY A 37 1.82 15.31 12.31
N LYS A 38 0.86 16.17 12.68
CA LYS A 38 -0.24 16.56 11.79
C LYS A 38 0.27 17.40 10.61
N ILE A 39 1.23 18.28 10.85
CA ILE A 39 1.84 19.11 9.79
C ILE A 39 2.56 18.21 8.79
N PHE A 40 3.31 17.21 9.26
CA PHE A 40 3.96 16.23 8.38
C PHE A 40 2.96 15.47 7.51
N PHE A 41 1.82 15.05 8.09
CA PHE A 41 0.75 14.44 7.31
C PHE A 41 0.19 15.39 6.25
N ASP A 42 -0.09 16.65 6.58
CA ASP A 42 -0.63 17.63 5.64
C ASP A 42 0.34 17.98 4.50
N ASN A 43 1.63 18.06 4.83
CA ASN A 43 2.69 18.21 3.85
C ASN A 43 2.76 17.00 2.92
N ALA A 44 2.76 15.78 3.47
CA ALA A 44 2.78 14.56 2.68
C ALA A 44 1.56 14.45 1.76
N GLN A 45 0.35 14.84 2.23
CA GLN A 45 -0.85 14.91 1.40
C GLN A 45 -0.72 15.89 0.22
N SER A 46 0.16 16.87 0.34
CA SER A 46 0.50 17.84 -0.72
C SER A 46 1.70 17.39 -1.56
N GLY A 47 2.19 16.16 -1.39
CA GLY A 47 3.36 15.63 -2.08
C GLY A 47 4.70 16.13 -1.54
N ILE A 48 4.71 16.81 -0.39
CA ILE A 48 5.92 17.33 0.24
C ILE A 48 6.46 16.28 1.22
N GLN A 49 7.65 15.78 0.93
CA GLN A 49 8.39 14.84 1.78
C GLN A 49 9.02 15.55 2.99
N MET A 50 9.12 14.85 4.13
CA MET A 50 9.92 15.30 5.28
C MET A 50 11.39 15.44 4.90
N SER A 51 12.09 16.43 5.45
CA SER A 51 13.55 16.50 5.31
C SER A 51 14.25 15.41 6.14
N GLU A 52 15.54 15.16 5.85
CA GLU A 52 16.33 14.22 6.65
C GLU A 52 16.38 14.64 8.13
N GLU A 53 16.61 15.93 8.41
CA GLU A 53 16.61 16.49 9.76
C GLU A 53 15.26 16.27 10.46
N GLU A 54 14.14 16.47 9.75
CA GLU A 54 12.81 16.25 10.31
C GLU A 54 12.55 14.78 10.64
N ILE A 55 13.06 13.84 9.83
CA ILE A 55 12.97 12.40 10.10
C ILE A 55 13.77 12.04 11.35
N TYR A 56 15.03 12.47 11.43
CA TYR A 56 15.89 12.22 12.59
C TYR A 56 15.32 12.82 13.88
N ASP A 57 14.88 14.07 13.84
CA ASP A 57 14.28 14.75 14.99
C ASP A 57 13.04 14.00 15.48
N TRP A 58 12.11 13.69 14.58
CA TRP A 58 10.85 13.08 14.97
C TRP A 58 11.05 11.66 15.47
N PHE A 59 11.67 10.79 14.68
CA PHE A 59 11.78 9.37 15.02
C PHE A 59 12.88 9.09 16.04
N GLY A 60 13.84 10.00 16.22
CA GLY A 60 14.79 9.97 17.33
C GLY A 60 14.12 10.25 18.69
N GLU A 61 13.12 11.12 18.74
CA GLU A 61 12.34 11.36 19.96
C GLU A 61 11.16 10.40 20.13
N LYS A 62 10.45 10.09 19.04
CA LYS A 62 9.20 9.30 19.00
C LYS A 62 9.43 7.91 18.44
N LYS A 63 10.33 7.16 19.08
CA LYS A 63 10.83 5.85 18.61
C LYS A 63 9.79 4.73 18.42
N LEU A 64 8.57 4.93 18.91
CA LEU A 64 7.48 3.95 18.81
C LEU A 64 6.41 4.37 17.80
N ASP A 65 6.52 5.56 17.24
CA ASP A 65 5.59 6.01 16.22
C ASP A 65 5.70 5.12 14.98
N ASN A 66 4.55 4.93 14.35
CA ASN A 66 4.44 4.21 13.09
C ASN A 66 4.78 5.14 11.93
N CYS A 67 4.95 4.56 10.74
CA CYS A 67 5.04 5.25 9.47
C CYS A 67 3.75 5.03 8.67
N GLY A 68 3.29 6.08 7.99
CA GLY A 68 2.28 6.00 6.96
C GLY A 68 2.82 6.43 5.60
N LEU A 69 2.13 6.01 4.54
CA LEU A 69 2.39 6.43 3.17
C LEU A 69 1.12 6.98 2.55
N ILE A 70 1.23 8.13 1.88
CA ILE A 70 0.13 8.71 1.12
C ILE A 70 -0.13 7.87 -0.13
N CYS A 71 -1.39 7.60 -0.42
CA CYS A 71 -1.85 6.92 -1.65
C CYS A 71 -2.48 7.94 -2.59
N GLY A 72 -2.48 7.64 -3.89
CA GLY A 72 -2.97 8.54 -4.93
C GLY A 72 -1.84 9.26 -5.66
N GLU A 73 -2.21 10.26 -6.45
CA GLU A 73 -1.30 10.98 -7.34
C GLU A 73 -0.21 11.72 -6.54
N GLU A 74 -0.60 12.35 -5.44
CA GLU A 74 0.27 13.14 -4.57
C GLU A 74 1.29 12.28 -3.82
N GLY A 75 0.91 11.05 -3.45
CA GLY A 75 1.80 10.09 -2.80
C GLY A 75 2.53 9.16 -3.75
N ASN A 76 2.22 9.23 -5.05
CA ASN A 76 2.72 8.35 -6.11
C ASN A 76 2.58 6.85 -5.77
N LEU A 77 1.51 6.46 -5.10
CA LEU A 77 1.31 5.09 -4.60
C LEU A 77 -0.11 4.58 -4.90
N SER A 78 -0.19 3.38 -5.45
CA SER A 78 -1.39 2.54 -5.44
C SER A 78 -1.08 1.24 -4.72
N VAL A 79 -1.98 0.73 -3.89
CA VAL A 79 -1.82 -0.59 -3.26
C VAL A 79 -2.96 -1.51 -3.65
N LEU A 80 -2.60 -2.70 -4.13
CA LEU A 80 -3.53 -3.80 -4.36
C LEU A 80 -3.42 -4.77 -3.18
N GLU A 81 -4.49 -4.87 -2.39
CA GLU A 81 -4.58 -5.75 -1.22
C GLU A 81 -5.51 -6.93 -1.49
N PHE A 82 -5.04 -8.13 -1.16
CA PHE A 82 -5.81 -9.37 -1.21
C PHE A 82 -5.96 -9.96 0.20
N GLU A 83 -7.15 -10.46 0.54
CA GLU A 83 -7.37 -11.14 1.81
C GLU A 83 -6.50 -12.40 1.97
N SER A 84 -6.21 -13.11 0.87
CA SER A 84 -5.34 -14.30 0.86
C SER A 84 -4.90 -14.66 -0.56
N ASP A 85 -3.96 -15.59 -0.69
CA ASP A 85 -3.55 -16.18 -1.97
C ASP A 85 -4.72 -16.80 -2.75
N THR A 86 -5.71 -17.35 -2.04
CA THR A 86 -6.92 -17.92 -2.66
C THR A 86 -7.71 -16.88 -3.46
N VAL A 87 -7.69 -15.62 -3.04
CA VAL A 87 -8.35 -14.52 -3.76
C VAL A 87 -7.63 -14.23 -5.08
N ILE A 88 -6.30 -14.24 -5.07
CA ILE A 88 -5.47 -14.03 -6.27
C ILE A 88 -5.73 -15.17 -7.27
N ILE A 89 -5.67 -16.42 -6.81
CA ILE A 89 -5.94 -17.61 -7.63
C ILE A 89 -7.34 -17.54 -8.25
N ARG A 90 -8.36 -17.15 -7.46
CA ARG A 90 -9.73 -17.02 -7.97
C ARG A 90 -9.84 -15.95 -9.05
N LEU A 91 -9.16 -14.81 -8.89
CA LEU A 91 -9.13 -13.75 -9.91
C LEU A 91 -8.45 -14.24 -11.20
N MET A 92 -7.30 -14.93 -11.07
CA MET A 92 -6.60 -15.54 -12.20
C MET A 92 -7.48 -16.54 -12.96
N SER A 93 -8.15 -17.45 -12.26
CA SER A 93 -9.07 -18.41 -12.88
C SER A 93 -10.27 -17.75 -13.56
N LEU A 94 -10.69 -16.56 -13.12
CA LEU A 94 -11.74 -15.80 -13.77
C LEU A 94 -11.24 -15.18 -15.08
N ILE A 95 -10.06 -14.57 -15.07
CA ILE A 95 -9.43 -13.99 -16.27
C ILE A 95 -9.22 -15.08 -17.33
N GLU A 96 -8.79 -16.27 -16.91
CA GLU A 96 -8.62 -17.43 -17.78
C GLU A 96 -9.95 -17.85 -18.45
N LYS A 97 -11.04 -17.90 -17.67
CA LYS A 97 -12.39 -18.23 -18.18
C LYS A 97 -12.96 -17.18 -19.13
N GLU A 98 -12.58 -15.92 -19.00
CA GLU A 98 -12.99 -14.82 -19.89
C GLU A 98 -12.21 -14.79 -21.23
N SER A 99 -11.40 -15.84 -21.49
CA SER A 99 -10.48 -16.07 -22.60
C SER A 99 -9.17 -15.29 -22.52
N LEU A 100 -8.06 -16.04 -22.55
CA LEU A 100 -6.69 -15.53 -22.68
C LEU A 100 -6.30 -15.17 -24.13
N ASP A 101 -7.19 -15.41 -25.11
CA ASP A 101 -6.95 -14.98 -26.50
C ASP A 101 -7.00 -13.44 -26.63
N LYS A 102 -7.63 -12.77 -25.66
CA LYS A 102 -7.56 -11.31 -25.53
C LYS A 102 -6.22 -10.93 -24.92
N ILE A 103 -5.41 -10.18 -25.65
CA ILE A 103 -4.08 -9.71 -25.22
C ILE A 103 -4.12 -9.04 -23.84
N SER A 104 -5.14 -8.22 -23.55
CA SER A 104 -5.29 -7.57 -22.24
C SER A 104 -5.46 -8.57 -21.09
N ASN A 105 -6.16 -9.68 -21.33
CA ASN A 105 -6.38 -10.73 -20.33
C ASN A 105 -5.09 -11.54 -20.13
N LEU A 106 -4.36 -11.84 -21.20
CA LEU A 106 -3.04 -12.47 -21.13
C LEU A 106 -2.05 -11.61 -20.33
N ILE A 107 -1.99 -10.30 -20.61
CA ILE A 107 -1.14 -9.36 -19.88
C ILE A 107 -1.54 -9.34 -18.39
N PHE A 108 -2.84 -9.28 -18.09
CA PHE A 108 -3.31 -9.23 -16.71
C PHE A 108 -3.01 -10.54 -15.96
N TYR A 109 -3.24 -11.69 -16.59
CA TYR A 109 -2.94 -12.99 -16.03
C TYR A 109 -1.44 -13.12 -15.70
N ASN A 110 -0.57 -12.83 -16.67
CA ASN A 110 0.88 -12.85 -16.48
C ASN A 110 1.34 -11.86 -15.41
N PHE A 111 0.72 -10.67 -15.34
CA PHE A 111 0.99 -9.70 -14.29
C PHE A 111 0.70 -10.28 -12.90
N LEU A 112 -0.45 -10.94 -12.71
CA LEU A 112 -0.82 -11.58 -11.44
C LEU A 112 0.15 -12.70 -11.06
N GLU A 113 0.60 -13.51 -12.01
CA GLU A 113 1.59 -14.58 -11.77
C GLU A 113 2.93 -14.05 -11.24
N ASN A 114 3.32 -12.84 -11.64
CA ASN A 114 4.63 -12.28 -11.34
C ASN A 114 4.63 -11.27 -10.17
N LEU A 115 3.50 -11.10 -9.48
CA LEU A 115 3.34 -10.11 -8.40
C LEU A 115 4.42 -10.22 -7.32
N TYR A 116 4.61 -11.42 -6.76
CA TYR A 116 5.51 -11.66 -5.63
C TYR A 116 6.97 -11.30 -5.91
N SER A 117 7.40 -11.38 -7.18
CA SER A 117 8.78 -11.07 -7.56
C SER A 117 8.96 -9.67 -8.14
N SER A 118 7.88 -8.99 -8.51
CA SER A 118 7.95 -7.78 -9.34
C SER A 118 8.00 -6.49 -8.53
N THR A 119 7.48 -6.45 -7.31
CA THR A 119 7.34 -5.21 -6.56
C THR A 119 7.35 -5.39 -5.05
N THR A 120 7.13 -4.32 -4.27
CA THR A 120 7.04 -4.41 -2.81
C THR A 120 5.90 -5.35 -2.43
N PHE A 121 6.20 -6.36 -1.62
CA PHE A 121 5.23 -7.30 -1.08
C PHE A 121 5.22 -7.22 0.45
N ILE A 122 4.06 -6.90 1.01
CA ILE A 122 3.84 -6.75 2.44
C ILE A 122 2.83 -7.78 2.95
N ARG A 123 3.15 -8.40 4.08
CA ARG A 123 2.18 -9.14 4.89
C ARG A 123 1.64 -8.23 5.99
N THR A 124 0.32 -8.03 5.99
CA THR A 124 -0.33 -7.19 7.00
C THR A 124 -0.49 -7.93 8.34
N PRO A 125 -0.78 -7.19 9.43
CA PRO A 125 -1.14 -7.77 10.74
C PRO A 125 -2.30 -8.77 10.69
N ASP A 126 -3.27 -8.55 9.81
CA ASP A 126 -4.43 -9.45 9.62
C ASP A 126 -4.13 -10.54 8.57
N LYS A 127 -2.85 -10.78 8.25
CA LYS A 127 -2.33 -11.78 7.30
C LYS A 127 -2.74 -11.62 5.83
N LYS A 128 -3.36 -10.48 5.50
CA LYS A 128 -3.58 -10.04 4.11
C LYS A 128 -2.27 -9.72 3.39
N ILE A 129 -2.35 -9.70 2.06
CA ILE A 129 -1.23 -9.54 1.13
C ILE A 129 -1.38 -8.18 0.46
N GLN A 130 -0.35 -7.35 0.46
CA GLN A 130 -0.34 -6.09 -0.29
C GLN A 130 0.79 -6.07 -1.30
N PHE A 131 0.48 -5.57 -2.50
CA PHE A 131 1.45 -5.24 -3.54
C PHE A 131 1.38 -3.74 -3.82
N TRP A 132 2.54 -3.09 -3.89
CA TRP A 132 2.63 -1.65 -4.07
C TRP A 132 3.02 -1.30 -5.50
N PHE A 133 2.41 -0.26 -6.04
CA PHE A 133 2.68 0.23 -7.39
C PHE A 133 2.83 1.74 -7.36
N LYS A 134 3.52 2.30 -8.34
CA LYS A 134 3.38 3.73 -8.62
C LYS A 134 1.91 4.07 -8.88
N PHE A 135 1.52 5.30 -8.62
CA PHE A 135 0.13 5.71 -8.81
C PHE A 135 -0.36 5.40 -10.22
N SER A 136 -1.54 4.79 -10.34
CA SER A 136 -2.16 4.50 -11.63
C SER A 136 -3.66 4.73 -11.62
N LYS A 137 -4.14 5.49 -12.61
CA LYS A 137 -5.57 5.71 -12.85
C LYS A 137 -6.32 4.43 -13.27
N ASN A 138 -5.60 3.36 -13.61
CA ASN A 138 -6.17 2.05 -13.91
C ASN A 138 -6.43 1.21 -12.65
N LEU A 139 -5.95 1.64 -11.49
CA LEU A 139 -6.26 1.08 -10.18
C LEU A 139 -7.05 2.10 -9.35
N PRO A 140 -8.33 2.38 -9.63
CA PRO A 140 -9.10 3.31 -8.80
C PRO A 140 -9.37 2.73 -7.41
N SER A 141 -9.45 3.61 -6.40
CA SER A 141 -9.71 3.20 -5.01
C SER A 141 -10.98 2.37 -4.89
N PHE A 142 -10.88 1.25 -4.19
CA PHE A 142 -11.97 0.30 -4.03
C PHE A 142 -11.86 -0.43 -2.69
N PHE A 143 -12.99 -0.57 -2.01
CA PHE A 143 -13.06 -1.33 -0.76
C PHE A 143 -14.20 -2.33 -0.87
N TRP A 144 -13.87 -3.62 -0.92
CA TRP A 144 -14.85 -4.70 -1.07
C TRP A 144 -15.96 -4.62 -0.01
N ASN A 145 -15.58 -4.39 1.25
CA ASN A 145 -16.54 -4.36 2.35
C ASN A 145 -17.61 -3.28 2.20
N ASN A 146 -17.33 -2.22 1.45
CA ASN A 146 -18.27 -1.14 1.16
C ASN A 146 -19.05 -1.36 -0.15
N ASN A 147 -18.61 -2.30 -1.00
CA ASN A 147 -19.11 -2.52 -2.36
C ASN A 147 -19.42 -4.01 -2.60
N LYS A 148 -20.15 -4.63 -1.67
CA LYS A 148 -20.43 -6.08 -1.66
C LYS A 148 -21.22 -6.58 -2.88
N SER A 149 -21.76 -5.68 -3.70
CA SER A 149 -22.44 -6.01 -4.96
C SER A 149 -21.47 -6.48 -6.05
N ILE A 150 -20.21 -6.02 -6.04
CA ILE A 150 -19.20 -6.34 -7.06
C ILE A 150 -18.46 -7.63 -6.68
N LYS A 151 -19.16 -8.76 -6.72
CA LYS A 151 -18.68 -10.06 -6.22
C LYS A 151 -17.36 -10.54 -6.82
N ILE A 152 -17.08 -10.14 -8.05
CA ILE A 152 -15.83 -10.44 -8.75
C ILE A 152 -14.58 -9.90 -8.00
N LEU A 153 -14.74 -8.82 -7.22
CA LEU A 153 -13.68 -8.23 -6.40
C LEU A 153 -13.78 -8.61 -4.91
N GLU A 154 -14.49 -9.69 -4.57
CA GLU A 154 -14.63 -10.13 -3.18
C GLU A 154 -13.27 -10.33 -2.50
N GLY A 155 -13.02 -9.69 -1.37
CA GLY A 155 -11.74 -9.79 -0.67
C GLY A 155 -10.55 -9.11 -1.36
N ILE A 156 -10.81 -8.21 -2.33
CA ILE A 156 -9.82 -7.32 -2.94
C ILE A 156 -10.09 -5.88 -2.48
N ASN A 157 -9.05 -5.17 -2.04
CA ASN A 157 -9.10 -3.73 -1.82
C ASN A 157 -8.02 -3.03 -2.66
N ILE A 158 -8.31 -1.82 -3.11
CA ILE A 158 -7.41 -0.96 -3.86
C ILE A 158 -7.30 0.38 -3.12
N TYR A 159 -6.09 0.75 -2.73
CA TYR A 159 -5.79 2.01 -2.07
C TYR A 159 -5.08 2.93 -3.05
N SER A 160 -5.81 3.84 -3.68
CA SER A 160 -5.27 4.83 -4.63
C SER A 160 -5.70 6.25 -4.27
N SER A 161 -6.04 6.44 -3.00
CA SER A 161 -6.33 7.72 -2.35
C SER A 161 -6.22 7.53 -0.84
N GLY A 162 -6.02 8.63 -0.12
CA GLY A 162 -5.87 8.60 1.34
C GLY A 162 -4.47 8.14 1.75
N TYR A 163 -4.37 7.23 2.70
CA TYR A 163 -3.09 6.73 3.21
C TYR A 163 -3.19 5.30 3.73
N ILE A 164 -2.04 4.66 3.88
CA ILE A 164 -1.87 3.37 4.56
C ILE A 164 -0.89 3.50 5.72
N VAL A 165 -0.94 2.54 6.65
CA VAL A 165 0.17 2.29 7.57
C VAL A 165 1.16 1.38 6.86
N ALA A 166 2.44 1.74 6.90
CA ALA A 166 3.51 1.04 6.19
C ALA A 166 4.52 0.42 7.18
N PRO A 167 5.18 -0.69 6.83
CA PRO A 167 6.31 -1.21 7.61
C PRO A 167 7.40 -0.15 7.91
N PRO A 168 8.20 -0.32 8.97
CA PRO A 168 8.12 -1.34 10.01
C PRO A 168 7.16 -0.93 11.15
N SER A 169 5.88 -0.70 10.84
CA SER A 169 4.87 -0.31 11.82
C SER A 169 4.19 -1.47 12.53
N PHE A 170 3.71 -1.18 13.75
CA PHE A 170 2.99 -2.10 14.61
C PHE A 170 1.59 -1.57 14.90
N ILE A 171 0.58 -2.44 14.97
CA ILE A 171 -0.77 -2.07 15.40
C ILE A 171 -1.24 -2.95 16.54
N ARG A 172 -1.96 -2.36 17.50
CA ARG A 172 -2.58 -3.12 18.59
C ARG A 172 -4.05 -3.40 18.27
N LYS A 173 -4.44 -4.67 18.35
CA LYS A 173 -5.83 -5.14 18.20
C LYS A 173 -6.12 -6.18 19.28
N ASN A 174 -7.13 -5.93 20.12
CA ASN A 174 -7.54 -6.83 21.20
C ASN A 174 -6.37 -7.32 22.09
N ASN A 175 -5.49 -6.40 22.50
CA ASN A 175 -4.27 -6.66 23.29
C ASN A 175 -3.17 -7.48 22.60
N LEU A 176 -3.34 -7.84 21.33
CA LEU A 176 -2.27 -8.41 20.50
C LEU A 176 -1.62 -7.29 19.67
N ILE A 177 -0.30 -7.37 19.51
CA ILE A 177 0.46 -6.51 18.61
C ILE A 177 0.68 -7.29 17.32
N GLY A 178 0.21 -6.76 16.21
CA GLY A 178 0.53 -7.26 14.89
C GLY A 178 1.46 -6.30 14.15
N GLN A 179 2.29 -6.83 13.28
CA GLN A 179 3.30 -6.08 12.53
C GLN A 179 2.94 -6.08 11.04
N TYR A 180 3.27 -4.97 10.37
CA TYR A 180 3.38 -4.95 8.92
C TYR A 180 4.78 -5.44 8.53
N GLU A 181 4.85 -6.59 7.88
CA GLU A 181 6.10 -7.28 7.55
C GLU A 181 6.43 -7.06 6.06
N ILE A 182 7.64 -6.55 5.76
CA ILE A 182 8.17 -6.52 4.39
C ILE A 182 8.67 -7.92 4.07
N GLU A 183 7.99 -8.60 3.17
CA GLU A 183 8.39 -9.94 2.70
C GLU A 183 9.35 -9.81 1.50
N GLU A 184 9.14 -8.80 0.64
CA GLU A 184 10.05 -8.42 -0.43
C GLU A 184 10.10 -6.88 -0.56
N GLY A 185 11.29 -6.31 -0.30
CA GLY A 185 11.53 -4.86 -0.37
C GLY A 185 12.08 -4.43 -1.73
N LYS A 186 11.18 -4.12 -2.68
CA LYS A 186 11.52 -3.60 -4.00
C LYS A 186 10.89 -2.23 -4.24
N PRO A 187 11.43 -1.38 -5.12
CA PRO A 187 10.74 -0.18 -5.57
C PRO A 187 9.35 -0.52 -6.14
N PRO A 188 8.30 0.28 -5.85
CA PRO A 188 7.01 0.16 -6.51
C PRO A 188 7.15 0.29 -8.03
N VAL A 189 6.61 -0.68 -8.77
CA VAL A 189 6.65 -0.69 -10.24
C VAL A 189 5.45 0.03 -10.83
N GLU A 190 5.52 0.38 -12.11
CA GLU A 190 4.37 0.91 -12.83
C GLU A 190 3.32 -0.19 -13.01
N PHE A 191 2.05 0.15 -12.74
CA PHE A 191 0.95 -0.73 -13.07
C PHE A 191 0.69 -0.71 -14.59
N PRO A 192 0.66 -1.86 -15.29
CA PRO A 192 0.55 -1.88 -16.75
C PRO A 192 -0.68 -1.12 -17.28
N ASN A 193 -0.46 -0.24 -18.25
CA ASN A 193 -1.50 0.62 -18.81
C ASN A 193 -2.55 -0.15 -19.61
N GLU A 194 -2.18 -1.33 -20.10
CA GLU A 194 -3.04 -2.26 -20.85
C GLU A 194 -4.09 -2.91 -19.95
N ILE A 195 -3.81 -3.03 -18.64
CA ILE A 195 -4.73 -3.62 -17.67
C ILE A 195 -5.75 -2.56 -17.26
N THR A 196 -6.88 -2.56 -17.95
CA THR A 196 -8.01 -1.65 -17.68
C THR A 196 -9.15 -2.30 -16.89
N PHE A 197 -8.95 -3.54 -16.43
CA PHE A 197 -9.95 -4.39 -15.77
C PHE A 197 -10.65 -3.66 -14.60
N PHE A 198 -9.87 -3.22 -13.61
CA PHE A 198 -10.44 -2.56 -12.41
C PHE A 198 -11.15 -1.25 -12.76
N LYS A 199 -10.52 -0.42 -13.61
CA LYS A 199 -11.10 0.85 -14.05
C LYS A 199 -12.45 0.66 -14.75
N LYS A 200 -12.55 -0.28 -15.69
CA LYS A 200 -13.81 -0.54 -16.40
C LYS A 200 -14.88 -1.03 -15.45
N LEU A 201 -14.55 -2.04 -14.66
CA LEU A 201 -15.47 -2.66 -13.72
C LEU A 201 -16.03 -1.68 -12.66
N LEU A 202 -15.23 -0.69 -12.25
CA LEU A 202 -15.60 0.29 -11.23
C LEU A 202 -16.19 1.59 -11.79
N SER A 203 -16.24 1.71 -13.12
CA SER A 203 -16.89 2.83 -13.81
C SER A 203 -18.32 2.55 -14.24
N GLU A 204 -18.76 1.30 -14.11
CA GLU A 204 -20.12 0.82 -14.36
C GLU A 204 -21.02 1.00 -13.14
#